data_AF-A0A1B2IVP0-F1
#
_entry.id   AF-A0A1B2IVP0-F1
#
_cell.length_a   1.000
_cell.length_b   1.000
_cell.length_c   1.000
_cell.angle_alpha   90.00
_cell.angle_beta   90.00
_cell.angle_gamma   90.00
#
_symmetry.space_group_name_H-M   'P 1'
#
loop_
_entity.id
_entity.type
_entity.pdbx_description
1 polymer ?
#
loop_
_entity_poly.entity_id
_entity_poly.type
_entity_poly.pdbx_seq_one_letter_code
_entity_poly.pdbx_strand_id
1 'polypeptide(L)'
;MNIKKFVDRRKELRISQVKMCEGICTQSTLSKFESSGRVPSLVILTQLCTRIGLTIDDLNSDEISSTNQIQKQLDTAERQLAMGDYQTVLQTISGIDEEQISPIPLRIQFYYLRGMLNALINRAPEVVLYDFSQILNDLDERHDTIFSQLAYVGSGLTYIRKKQFERAQFYFCKVNDFIKTQLERPQSDDDPRRDDLRLLTLIFYTAYYYALQDQLTTSDELIETGMNLCSIKHVTYYLPRLKFLAAENAIREKQEKTQVEDLMTEARVFANLNKNQIITVKLAALRNRYAKGLDLQDLVP
;
A
#
# COMPACT_ATOMS: atom_id res chain seq x y z
N MET A 1 26.25 -0.59 1.36
CA MET A 1 27.53 -1.31 1.47
C MET A 1 28.16 -1.11 2.84
N ASN A 2 28.20 -2.17 3.66
CA ASN A 2 28.78 -2.18 5.01
C ASN A 2 30.32 -2.33 4.97
N ILE A 3 31.01 -1.19 4.88
CA ILE A 3 32.49 -1.13 4.88
C ILE A 3 33.07 -1.57 6.23
N LYS A 4 32.34 -1.37 7.32
CA LYS A 4 32.76 -1.78 8.66
C LYS A 4 32.91 -3.30 8.75
N LYS A 5 31.96 -4.06 8.19
CA LYS A 5 32.03 -5.52 8.08
C LYS A 5 33.28 -6.00 7.34
N PHE A 6 33.66 -5.33 6.26
CA PHE A 6 34.91 -5.60 5.54
C PHE A 6 36.15 -5.36 6.44
N VAL A 7 36.20 -4.21 7.14
CA VAL A 7 37.32 -3.83 8.02
C VAL A 7 37.45 -4.81 9.20
N ASP A 8 36.34 -5.16 9.82
CA ASP A 8 36.31 -6.07 10.97
C ASP A 8 36.77 -7.47 10.56
N ARG A 9 36.30 -7.97 9.40
CA ARG A 9 36.75 -9.26 8.87
C ARG A 9 38.25 -9.29 8.55
N ARG A 10 38.79 -8.21 7.97
CA ARG A 10 40.24 -8.09 7.73
C ARG A 10 41.03 -8.13 9.04
N LYS A 11 40.53 -7.45 10.08
CA LYS A 11 41.17 -7.40 11.41
C LYS A 11 41.11 -8.74 12.13
N GLU A 12 39.99 -9.48 12.03
CA GLU A 12 39.86 -10.85 12.55
C GLU A 12 40.91 -11.79 11.95
N LEU A 13 41.13 -11.69 10.64
CA LEU A 13 42.16 -12.45 9.92
C LEU A 13 43.58 -11.92 10.15
N ARG A 14 43.75 -10.83 10.91
CA ARG A 14 45.03 -10.17 11.21
C ARG A 14 45.84 -9.79 9.97
N ILE A 15 45.17 -9.42 8.88
CA ILE A 15 45.80 -9.00 7.62
C ILE A 15 46.04 -7.49 7.63
N SER A 16 47.27 -7.05 7.37
CA SER A 16 47.59 -5.61 7.25
C SER A 16 47.05 -5.03 5.94
N GLN A 17 46.81 -3.72 5.88
CA GLN A 17 46.36 -3.07 4.63
C GLN A 17 47.35 -3.29 3.47
N VAL A 18 48.66 -3.28 3.75
CA VAL A 18 49.71 -3.53 2.76
C VAL A 18 49.58 -4.93 2.16
N LYS A 19 49.41 -5.95 3.01
CA LYS A 19 49.21 -7.34 2.57
C LYS A 19 47.86 -7.52 1.85
N MET A 20 46.86 -6.77 2.29
CA MET A 20 45.52 -6.82 1.71
C MET A 20 45.49 -6.26 0.27
N CYS A 21 46.23 -5.18 0.00
CA CYS A 21 46.23 -4.55 -1.32
C CYS A 21 47.23 -5.18 -2.32
N GLU A 22 48.16 -6.02 -1.86
CA GLU A 22 49.21 -6.63 -2.68
C GLU A 22 48.67 -7.34 -3.94
N GLY A 23 49.13 -6.92 -5.12
CA GLY A 23 48.68 -7.48 -6.40
C GLY A 23 47.22 -7.19 -6.77
N ILE A 24 46.52 -6.32 -6.03
CA ILE A 24 45.13 -5.90 -6.31
C ILE A 24 45.06 -4.39 -6.54
N CYS A 25 45.54 -3.59 -5.59
CA CYS A 25 45.46 -2.12 -5.64
C CYS A 25 46.57 -1.46 -4.81
N THR A 26 46.62 -0.14 -4.78
CA THR A 26 47.55 0.59 -3.90
C THR A 26 47.03 0.63 -2.46
N GLN A 27 47.93 0.68 -1.48
CA GLN A 27 47.55 0.84 -0.07
C GLN A 27 46.74 2.13 0.17
N SER A 28 47.01 3.18 -0.60
CA SER A 28 46.22 4.42 -0.57
C SER A 28 44.77 4.23 -1.04
N THR A 29 44.52 3.35 -2.01
CA THR A 29 43.18 3.02 -2.49
C THR A 29 42.40 2.27 -1.41
N LEU A 30 43.01 1.26 -0.79
CA LEU A 30 42.40 0.52 0.30
C LEU A 30 42.14 1.42 1.52
N SER A 31 43.10 2.28 1.89
CA SER A 31 42.93 3.21 3.00
C SER A 31 41.75 4.16 2.78
N LYS A 32 41.57 4.70 1.57
CA LYS A 32 40.42 5.57 1.24
C LYS A 32 39.09 4.81 1.24
N PHE A 33 39.08 3.56 0.81
CA PHE A 33 37.90 2.72 0.95
C PHE A 33 37.51 2.53 2.42
N GLU A 34 38.46 2.13 3.27
CA GLU A 34 38.20 1.82 4.68
C GLU A 34 37.89 3.07 5.55
N SER A 35 38.49 4.22 5.24
CA SER A 35 38.38 5.43 6.08
C SER A 35 37.39 6.46 5.58
N SER A 36 37.24 6.64 4.27
CA SER A 36 36.43 7.70 3.68
C SER A 36 35.29 7.18 2.80
N GLY A 37 35.03 5.88 2.83
CA GLY A 37 33.95 5.25 2.08
C GLY A 37 34.09 5.29 0.56
N ARG A 38 35.28 5.63 0.03
CA ARG A 38 35.49 5.75 -1.41
C ARG A 38 35.57 4.37 -2.05
N VAL A 39 34.46 3.92 -2.62
CA VAL A 39 34.35 2.60 -3.24
C VAL A 39 35.28 2.50 -4.46
N PRO A 40 36.19 1.51 -4.52
CA PRO A 40 37.05 1.27 -5.67
C PRO A 40 36.25 0.65 -6.84
N SER A 41 36.90 0.34 -7.96
CA SER A 41 36.22 -0.36 -9.06
C SER A 41 35.68 -1.70 -8.59
N LEU A 42 34.59 -2.17 -9.21
CA LEU A 42 33.95 -3.44 -8.88
C LEU A 42 34.95 -4.60 -8.92
N VAL A 43 35.83 -4.63 -9.93
CA VAL A 43 36.89 -5.64 -10.06
C VAL A 43 37.80 -5.67 -8.83
N ILE A 44 38.28 -4.50 -8.38
CA ILE A 44 39.13 -4.38 -7.19
C ILE A 44 38.37 -4.80 -5.94
N LEU A 45 37.13 -4.34 -5.78
CA LEU A 45 36.29 -4.68 -4.63
C LEU A 45 36.03 -6.19 -4.53
N THR A 46 35.68 -6.84 -5.64
CA THR A 46 35.49 -8.29 -5.70
C THR A 46 36.76 -9.03 -5.28
N GLN A 47 37.91 -8.67 -5.86
CA GLN A 47 39.20 -9.30 -5.52
C GLN A 47 39.57 -9.11 -4.04
N LEU A 48 39.31 -7.92 -3.48
CA LEU A 48 39.51 -7.66 -2.06
C LEU A 48 38.58 -8.52 -1.20
N CYS A 49 37.29 -8.60 -1.52
CA CYS A 49 36.33 -9.43 -0.77
C CYS A 49 36.74 -10.91 -0.80
N THR A 50 37.04 -11.45 -1.98
CA THR A 50 37.46 -12.85 -2.15
C THR A 50 38.68 -13.19 -1.30
N ARG A 51 39.66 -12.27 -1.18
CA ARG A 51 40.88 -12.49 -0.39
C ARG A 51 40.63 -12.70 1.10
N ILE A 52 39.55 -12.14 1.65
CA ILE A 52 39.16 -12.31 3.06
C ILE A 52 37.98 -13.27 3.24
N GLY A 53 37.62 -14.00 2.19
CA GLY A 53 36.54 -14.98 2.19
C GLY A 53 35.15 -14.34 2.31
N LEU A 54 34.97 -13.13 1.77
CA LEU A 54 33.68 -12.47 1.63
C LEU A 54 33.28 -12.36 0.16
N THR A 55 31.99 -12.20 -0.06
CA THR A 55 31.38 -11.75 -1.31
C THR A 55 30.95 -10.30 -1.21
N ILE A 56 30.61 -9.67 -2.33
CA ILE A 56 30.00 -8.33 -2.30
C ILE A 56 28.63 -8.39 -1.61
N ASP A 57 27.89 -9.49 -1.78
CA ASP A 57 26.60 -9.69 -1.13
C ASP A 57 26.73 -9.73 0.39
N ASP A 58 27.83 -10.29 0.92
CA ASP A 58 28.11 -10.23 2.35
C ASP A 58 28.25 -8.79 2.84
N LEU A 59 28.81 -7.88 2.04
CA LEU A 59 28.90 -6.46 2.42
C LEU A 59 27.55 -5.75 2.34
N ASN A 60 26.59 -6.28 1.59
CA ASN A 60 25.26 -5.70 1.45
C ASN A 60 24.19 -6.44 2.27
N SER A 61 24.56 -7.48 3.04
CA SER A 61 23.61 -8.32 3.77
C SER A 61 22.68 -7.54 4.69
N ASP A 62 23.19 -6.48 5.32
CA ASP A 62 22.43 -5.68 6.28
C ASP A 62 21.42 -4.77 5.57
N GLU A 63 21.78 -4.22 4.41
CA GLU A 63 20.88 -3.43 3.54
C GLU A 63 19.82 -4.30 2.88
N ILE A 64 20.19 -5.52 2.46
CA ILE A 64 19.23 -6.50 1.93
C ILE A 64 18.25 -6.91 3.04
N SER A 65 18.76 -7.12 4.25
CA SER A 65 17.92 -7.48 5.40
C SER A 65 16.97 -6.36 5.80
N SER A 66 17.43 -5.10 5.86
CA SER A 66 16.59 -3.95 6.17
C SER A 66 15.54 -3.71 5.07
N THR A 67 15.92 -3.81 3.80
CA THR A 67 15.00 -3.70 2.66
C THR A 67 13.89 -4.74 2.74
N ASN A 68 14.25 -6.00 3.01
CA ASN A 68 13.28 -7.09 3.17
C ASN A 68 12.36 -6.89 4.38
N GLN A 69 12.87 -6.29 5.47
CA GLN A 69 12.05 -5.94 6.63
C GLN A 69 11.04 -4.84 6.29
N ILE A 70 11.48 -3.77 5.63
CA ILE A 70 10.62 -2.67 5.18
C ILE A 70 9.53 -3.19 4.24
N GLN A 71 9.89 -4.01 3.24
CA GLN A 71 8.90 -4.63 2.34
C GLN A 71 7.82 -5.39 3.12
N LYS A 72 8.21 -6.25 4.07
CA LYS A 72 7.26 -7.01 4.89
C LYS A 72 6.37 -6.12 5.75
N GLN A 73 6.92 -5.03 6.28
CA GLN A 73 6.16 -4.04 7.05
C GLN A 73 5.13 -3.34 6.16
N LEU A 74 5.53 -2.87 4.97
CA LEU A 74 4.64 -2.21 4.02
C LEU A 74 3.54 -3.15 3.51
N ASP A 75 3.87 -4.40 3.16
CA ASP A 75 2.87 -5.39 2.74
C ASP A 75 1.86 -5.70 3.85
N THR A 76 2.34 -5.70 5.09
CA THR A 76 1.46 -5.89 6.26
C THR A 76 0.56 -4.67 6.45
N ALA A 77 1.12 -3.47 6.41
CA ALA A 77 0.35 -2.23 6.49
C ALA A 77 -0.69 -2.15 5.36
N GLU A 78 -0.36 -2.57 4.15
CA GLU A 78 -1.28 -2.59 3.03
C GLU A 78 -2.47 -3.55 3.24
N ARG A 79 -2.23 -4.75 3.76
CA ARG A 79 -3.30 -5.67 4.18
C ARG A 79 -4.18 -5.08 5.29
N GLN A 80 -3.57 -4.45 6.29
CA GLN A 80 -4.31 -3.83 7.40
C GLN A 80 -5.15 -2.64 6.92
N LEU A 81 -4.64 -1.84 5.98
CA LEU A 81 -5.37 -0.76 5.34
C LEU A 81 -6.61 -1.28 4.60
N ALA A 82 -6.47 -2.40 3.86
CA ALA A 82 -7.58 -3.05 3.18
C ALA A 82 -8.67 -3.52 4.17
N MET A 83 -8.26 -4.05 5.34
CA MET A 83 -9.17 -4.44 6.42
C MET A 83 -9.73 -3.26 7.23
N GLY A 84 -9.22 -2.05 7.02
CA GLY A 84 -9.64 -0.84 7.73
C GLY A 84 -8.96 -0.63 9.09
N ASP A 85 -7.97 -1.46 9.47
CA ASP A 85 -7.22 -1.33 10.72
C ASP A 85 -6.17 -0.22 10.63
N TYR A 86 -6.65 1.03 10.63
CA TYR A 86 -5.82 2.21 10.51
C TYR A 86 -4.86 2.41 11.69
N GLN A 87 -5.16 1.83 12.85
CA GLN A 87 -4.28 1.91 14.02
C GLN A 87 -3.00 1.11 13.80
N THR A 88 -3.12 -0.13 13.33
CA THR A 88 -1.95 -0.97 13.01
C THR A 88 -1.16 -0.37 11.84
N VAL A 89 -1.83 0.19 10.83
CA VAL A 89 -1.17 0.91 9.73
C VAL A 89 -0.37 2.10 10.25
N LEU A 90 -0.96 2.92 11.11
CA LEU A 90 -0.28 4.08 11.70
C LEU A 90 0.97 3.68 12.49
N GLN A 91 0.87 2.65 13.33
CA GLN A 91 2.01 2.14 14.10
C GLN A 91 3.13 1.64 13.19
N THR A 92 2.78 0.91 12.13
CA THR A 92 3.74 0.37 11.17
C THR A 92 4.43 1.48 10.40
N ILE A 93 3.68 2.42 9.82
CA ILE A 93 4.21 3.52 9.01
C ILE A 93 5.05 4.48 9.84
N SER A 94 4.65 4.77 11.09
CA SER A 94 5.41 5.67 11.98
C SER A 94 6.75 5.07 12.45
N GLY A 95 6.89 3.75 12.39
CA GLY A 95 8.12 3.04 12.74
C GLY A 95 9.12 2.90 11.60
N ILE A 96 8.75 3.32 10.38
CA ILE A 96 9.63 3.26 9.21
C ILE A 96 10.26 4.64 9.02
N ASP A 97 11.59 4.66 8.96
CA ASP A 97 12.36 5.84 8.62
C ASP A 97 12.40 6.02 7.09
N GLU A 98 11.86 7.12 6.60
CA GLU A 98 11.75 7.43 5.17
C GLU A 98 13.12 7.44 4.48
N GLU A 99 14.17 7.88 5.16
CA GLU A 99 15.54 7.95 4.63
C GLU A 99 16.16 6.56 4.38
N GLN A 100 15.63 5.53 5.05
CA GLN A 100 16.11 4.15 4.94
C GLN A 100 15.44 3.38 3.78
N ILE A 101 14.42 3.97 3.15
CA ILE A 101 13.71 3.34 2.03
C ILE A 101 14.45 3.64 0.73
N SER A 102 15.47 2.86 0.41
CA SER A 102 16.26 3.08 -0.82
C SER A 102 15.53 2.71 -2.12
N PRO A 103 14.83 1.56 -2.23
CA PRO A 103 14.20 1.17 -3.49
C PRO A 103 12.99 2.03 -3.85
N ILE A 104 12.95 2.53 -5.09
CA ILE A 104 11.83 3.33 -5.63
C ILE A 104 10.47 2.64 -5.43
N PRO A 105 10.29 1.34 -5.74
CA PRO A 105 8.98 0.68 -5.54
C PRO A 105 8.51 0.71 -4.08
N LEU A 106 9.43 0.57 -3.11
CA LEU A 106 9.10 0.66 -1.69
C LEU A 106 8.74 2.09 -1.27
N ARG A 107 9.44 3.09 -1.82
CA ARG A 107 9.11 4.50 -1.58
C ARG A 107 7.70 4.82 -2.08
N ILE A 108 7.35 4.37 -3.29
CA ILE A 108 6.00 4.54 -3.85
C ILE A 108 4.95 3.90 -2.93
N GLN A 109 5.15 2.64 -2.52
CA GLN A 109 4.24 1.93 -1.63
C GLN A 109 4.11 2.66 -0.28
N PHE A 110 5.21 3.17 0.28
CA PHE A 110 5.21 3.92 1.53
C PHE A 110 4.41 5.23 1.43
N TYR A 111 4.67 6.07 0.41
CA TYR A 111 3.91 7.32 0.22
C TYR A 111 2.42 7.04 -0.04
N TYR A 112 2.10 5.98 -0.79
CA TYR A 112 0.73 5.55 -1.00
C TYR A 112 0.04 5.22 0.33
N LEU A 113 0.65 4.37 1.16
CA LEU A 113 0.08 3.94 2.43
C LEU A 113 -0.04 5.08 3.42
N ARG A 114 0.99 5.93 3.55
CA ARG A 114 0.98 7.09 4.44
C ARG A 114 -0.05 8.12 4.00
N GLY A 115 -0.09 8.43 2.70
CA GLY A 115 -1.05 9.34 2.10
C GLY A 115 -2.49 8.84 2.29
N MET A 116 -2.77 7.57 1.99
CA MET A 116 -4.09 6.98 2.19
C MET A 116 -4.49 6.95 3.66
N LEU A 117 -3.60 6.55 4.56
CA LEU A 117 -3.87 6.58 6.00
C LEU A 117 -4.27 7.99 6.43
N ASN A 118 -3.44 8.99 6.13
CA ASN A 118 -3.69 10.40 6.45
C ASN A 118 -5.02 10.88 5.83
N ALA A 119 -5.31 10.45 4.60
CA ALA A 119 -6.56 10.70 3.88
C ALA A 119 -7.76 9.99 4.51
N LEU A 120 -7.59 8.97 5.35
CA LEU A 120 -8.69 8.24 6.01
C LEU A 120 -8.88 8.68 7.46
N ILE A 121 -7.82 9.09 8.16
CA ILE A 121 -7.87 9.57 9.56
C ILE A 121 -8.02 11.10 9.70
N ASN A 122 -8.48 11.79 8.66
CA ASN A 122 -8.78 13.23 8.67
C ASN A 122 -7.59 14.14 9.00
N ARG A 123 -6.38 13.83 8.49
CA ARG A 123 -5.25 14.78 8.55
C ARG A 123 -5.45 15.95 7.58
N ALA A 124 -4.64 16.99 7.79
CA ALA A 124 -4.64 18.20 6.97
C ALA A 124 -4.44 17.84 5.48
N PRO A 125 -5.23 18.40 4.55
CA PRO A 125 -5.13 18.11 3.12
C PRO A 125 -3.73 18.29 2.55
N GLU A 126 -2.98 19.27 3.04
CA GLU A 126 -1.62 19.58 2.59
C GLU A 126 -0.66 18.42 2.88
N VAL A 127 -0.81 17.77 4.04
CA VAL A 127 -0.03 16.59 4.43
C VAL A 127 -0.38 15.40 3.54
N VAL A 128 -1.67 15.21 3.25
CA VAL A 128 -2.15 14.11 2.42
C VAL A 128 -1.68 14.26 0.97
N LEU A 129 -1.88 15.45 0.40
CA LEU A 129 -1.57 15.74 -1.00
C LEU A 129 -0.06 15.80 -1.24
N TYR A 130 0.76 16.09 -0.22
CA TYR A 130 2.21 15.98 -0.32
C TYR A 130 2.63 14.56 -0.69
N ASP A 131 2.17 13.54 0.04
CA ASP A 131 2.52 12.14 -0.23
C ASP A 131 2.12 11.71 -1.65
N PHE A 132 0.92 12.09 -2.10
CA PHE A 132 0.46 11.79 -3.46
C PHE A 132 1.21 12.58 -4.53
N SER A 133 1.68 13.79 -4.23
CA SER A 133 2.53 14.56 -5.15
C SER A 133 3.89 13.89 -5.38
N GLN A 134 4.47 13.22 -4.38
CA GLN A 134 5.72 12.46 -4.55
C GLN A 134 5.54 11.31 -5.54
N ILE A 135 4.37 10.66 -5.55
CA ILE A 135 4.06 9.62 -6.54
C ILE A 135 3.83 10.26 -7.91
N LEU A 136 2.90 11.22 -8.00
CA LEU A 136 2.40 11.74 -9.28
C LEU A 136 3.41 12.63 -10.03
N ASN A 137 4.34 13.28 -9.33
CA ASN A 137 5.24 14.28 -9.93
C ASN A 137 6.71 13.87 -9.93
N ASP A 138 7.08 12.71 -9.38
CA ASP A 138 8.47 12.24 -9.31
C ASP A 138 8.56 10.73 -9.58
N LEU A 139 7.94 9.91 -8.72
CA LEU A 139 8.20 8.47 -8.74
C LEU A 139 7.43 7.70 -9.84
N ASP A 140 6.30 8.22 -10.31
CA ASP A 140 5.48 7.66 -11.39
C ASP A 140 4.88 8.79 -12.26
N GLU A 141 5.70 9.70 -12.79
CA GLU A 141 5.25 10.89 -13.56
C GLU A 141 4.31 10.60 -14.74
N ARG A 142 4.38 9.40 -15.33
CA ARG A 142 3.55 9.00 -16.47
C ARG A 142 2.14 8.57 -16.06
N HIS A 143 1.93 8.34 -14.77
CA HIS A 143 0.68 7.82 -14.18
C HIS A 143 0.26 6.45 -14.74
N ASP A 144 1.24 5.66 -15.19
CA ASP A 144 1.02 4.37 -15.86
C ASP A 144 0.73 3.24 -14.87
N THR A 145 1.13 3.39 -13.61
CA THR A 145 1.00 2.32 -12.61
C THR A 145 -0.28 2.43 -11.79
N ILE A 146 -0.64 1.31 -11.14
CA ILE A 146 -1.75 1.26 -10.19
C ILE A 146 -1.55 2.23 -9.02
N PHE A 147 -0.31 2.59 -8.67
CA PHE A 147 -0.03 3.52 -7.58
C PHE A 147 -0.46 4.95 -7.88
N SER A 148 -0.36 5.40 -9.13
CA SER A 148 -0.91 6.70 -9.52
C SER A 148 -2.43 6.75 -9.40
N GLN A 149 -3.10 5.63 -9.71
CA GLN A 149 -4.55 5.52 -9.54
C GLN A 149 -4.94 5.51 -8.07
N LEU A 150 -4.14 4.86 -7.21
CA LEU A 150 -4.32 4.90 -5.76
C LEU A 150 -4.09 6.31 -5.20
N ALA A 151 -3.10 7.04 -5.73
CA ALA A 151 -2.87 8.43 -5.39
C ALA A 151 -4.04 9.34 -5.79
N TYR A 152 -4.66 9.07 -6.94
CA TYR A 152 -5.91 9.73 -7.34
C TYR A 152 -7.08 9.42 -6.40
N VAL A 153 -7.25 8.16 -5.97
CA VAL A 153 -8.28 7.82 -4.97
C VAL A 153 -8.08 8.63 -3.69
N GLY A 154 -6.89 8.62 -3.11
CA GLY A 154 -6.64 9.35 -1.87
C GLY A 154 -6.77 10.88 -2.02
N SER A 155 -6.37 11.42 -3.18
CA SER A 155 -6.61 12.83 -3.53
C SER A 155 -8.11 13.14 -3.63
N GLY A 156 -8.87 12.28 -4.30
CA GLY A 156 -10.33 12.37 -4.42
C GLY A 156 -11.03 12.36 -3.07
N LEU A 157 -10.69 11.41 -2.19
CA LEU A 157 -11.20 11.33 -0.82
C LEU A 157 -10.91 12.62 -0.03
N THR A 158 -9.72 13.19 -0.22
CA THR A 158 -9.35 14.47 0.41
C THR A 158 -10.21 15.62 -0.09
N TYR A 159 -10.50 15.68 -1.38
CA TYR A 159 -11.36 16.72 -1.97
C TYR A 159 -12.84 16.58 -1.58
N ILE A 160 -13.36 15.35 -1.43
CA ILE A 160 -14.70 15.10 -0.86
C ILE A 160 -14.82 15.77 0.51
N ARG A 161 -13.81 15.59 1.37
CA ARG A 161 -13.80 16.19 2.71
C ARG A 161 -13.76 17.71 2.70
N LYS A 162 -13.05 18.28 1.71
CA LYS A 162 -13.07 19.73 1.47
C LYS A 162 -14.38 20.23 0.84
N LYS A 163 -15.37 19.34 0.63
CA LYS A 163 -16.63 19.61 -0.09
C LYS A 163 -16.41 20.12 -1.53
N GLN A 164 -15.27 19.75 -2.13
CA GLN A 164 -14.88 20.12 -3.49
C GLN A 164 -15.20 18.96 -4.43
N PHE A 165 -16.49 18.66 -4.60
CA PHE A 165 -16.97 17.47 -5.31
C PHE A 165 -16.56 17.44 -6.78
N GLU A 166 -16.55 18.57 -7.49
CA GLU A 166 -16.06 18.64 -8.88
C GLU A 166 -14.61 18.16 -9.03
N ARG A 167 -13.75 18.51 -8.05
CA ARG A 167 -12.36 18.05 -8.04
C ARG A 167 -12.27 16.56 -7.71
N ALA A 168 -13.08 16.08 -6.77
CA ALA A 168 -13.15 14.65 -6.47
C ALA A 168 -13.61 13.84 -7.70
N GLN A 169 -14.61 14.33 -8.43
CA GLN A 169 -15.12 13.71 -9.65
C GLN A 169 -14.03 13.52 -10.70
N PHE A 170 -13.20 14.54 -10.92
CA PHE A 170 -12.07 14.44 -11.85
C PHE A 170 -11.16 13.24 -11.55
N TYR A 171 -10.81 13.01 -10.28
CA TYR A 171 -9.96 11.88 -9.89
C TYR A 171 -10.69 10.54 -10.01
N PHE A 172 -11.94 10.44 -9.52
CA PHE A 172 -12.68 9.18 -9.55
C PHE A 172 -13.10 8.75 -10.96
N CYS A 173 -13.33 9.69 -11.89
CA CYS A 173 -13.54 9.35 -13.30
C CYS A 173 -12.30 8.66 -13.89
N LYS A 174 -11.10 9.21 -13.68
CA LYS A 174 -9.84 8.58 -14.13
C LYS A 174 -9.66 7.18 -13.56
N VAL A 175 -9.92 7.02 -12.26
CA VAL A 175 -9.81 5.72 -11.58
C VAL A 175 -10.81 4.72 -12.15
N ASN A 176 -12.06 5.13 -12.40
CA ASN A 176 -13.08 4.26 -12.97
C ASN A 176 -12.71 3.78 -14.40
N ASP A 177 -12.18 4.68 -15.24
CA ASP A 177 -11.71 4.34 -16.59
C ASP A 177 -10.55 3.34 -16.56
N PHE A 178 -9.62 3.52 -15.61
CA PHE A 178 -8.54 2.57 -15.37
C PHE A 178 -9.08 1.20 -14.92
N ILE A 179 -10.03 1.16 -13.97
CA ILE A 179 -10.66 -0.08 -13.50
C ILE A 179 -11.27 -0.84 -14.68
N LYS A 180 -12.08 -0.18 -15.52
CA LYS A 180 -12.69 -0.80 -16.71
C LYS A 180 -11.65 -1.40 -17.64
N THR A 181 -10.60 -0.63 -17.95
CA THR A 181 -9.50 -1.07 -18.80
C THR A 181 -8.76 -2.30 -18.21
N GLN A 182 -8.60 -2.39 -16.89
CA GLN A 182 -7.95 -3.53 -16.23
C GLN A 182 -8.83 -4.79 -16.20
N LEU A 183 -10.16 -4.63 -16.20
CA LEU A 183 -11.11 -5.73 -16.20
C LEU A 183 -11.32 -6.33 -17.60
N GLU A 184 -11.20 -5.52 -18.65
CA GLU A 184 -11.28 -5.96 -20.05
C GLU A 184 -10.05 -6.76 -20.52
N ARG A 185 -8.92 -6.65 -19.81
CA ARG A 185 -7.70 -7.41 -20.15
C ARG A 185 -7.93 -8.92 -19.94
N PRO A 186 -7.49 -9.78 -20.88
CA PRO A 186 -7.62 -11.22 -20.75
C PRO A 186 -7.06 -11.72 -19.42
N GLN A 187 -7.85 -12.50 -18.68
CA GLN A 187 -7.40 -13.12 -17.45
C GLN A 187 -6.40 -14.22 -17.81
N SER A 188 -5.12 -13.97 -17.60
CA SER A 188 -4.16 -15.07 -17.42
C SER A 188 -4.06 -15.31 -15.92
N ASP A 189 -4.30 -16.56 -15.51
CA ASP A 189 -4.21 -16.96 -14.09
C ASP A 189 -2.79 -16.79 -13.53
N ASP A 190 -1.80 -16.66 -14.42
CA ASP A 190 -0.37 -16.58 -14.11
C ASP A 190 0.21 -15.16 -14.19
N ASP A 191 -0.55 -14.05 -14.34
CA ASP A 191 0.06 -12.70 -14.27
C ASP A 191 0.45 -12.37 -12.82
N PRO A 192 1.72 -12.50 -12.43
CA PRO A 192 2.16 -12.30 -11.05
C PRO A 192 2.15 -10.82 -10.66
N ARG A 193 1.86 -9.93 -11.63
CA ARG A 193 1.78 -8.48 -11.46
C ARG A 193 0.38 -7.98 -11.12
N ARG A 194 -0.62 -8.86 -11.05
CA ARG A 194 -1.99 -8.44 -10.71
C ARG A 194 -2.08 -8.16 -9.21
N ASP A 195 -1.91 -6.90 -8.85
CA ASP A 195 -2.08 -6.40 -7.49
C ASP A 195 -3.58 -6.38 -7.09
N ASP A 196 -4.17 -7.56 -6.94
CA ASP A 196 -5.62 -7.74 -6.71
C ASP A 196 -6.11 -6.93 -5.50
N LEU A 197 -5.29 -6.84 -4.44
CA LEU A 197 -5.59 -6.03 -3.25
C LEU A 197 -5.70 -4.54 -3.60
N ARG A 198 -4.80 -4.01 -4.42
CA ARG A 198 -4.80 -2.61 -4.85
C ARG A 198 -5.97 -2.35 -5.78
N LEU A 199 -6.27 -3.27 -6.69
CA LEU A 199 -7.45 -3.16 -7.55
C LEU A 199 -8.75 -3.17 -6.75
N LEU A 200 -8.90 -4.05 -5.76
CA LEU A 200 -10.03 -4.06 -4.83
C LEU A 200 -10.14 -2.73 -4.05
N THR A 201 -8.99 -2.14 -3.68
CA THR A 201 -8.95 -0.83 -3.03
C THR A 201 -9.48 0.26 -3.95
N LEU A 202 -9.07 0.30 -5.22
CA LEU A 202 -9.59 1.23 -6.22
C LEU A 202 -11.10 1.04 -6.41
N ILE A 203 -11.55 -0.19 -6.61
CA ILE A 203 -12.97 -0.53 -6.82
C ILE A 203 -13.81 -0.06 -5.64
N PHE A 204 -13.42 -0.40 -4.41
CA PHE A 204 -14.19 -0.05 -3.23
C PHE A 204 -14.32 1.45 -3.02
N TYR A 205 -13.22 2.20 -3.08
CA TYR A 205 -13.31 3.65 -2.84
C TYR A 205 -14.01 4.39 -3.99
N THR A 206 -13.94 3.86 -5.21
CA THR A 206 -14.70 4.38 -6.35
C THR A 206 -16.20 4.09 -6.19
N ALA A 207 -16.57 2.87 -5.76
CA ALA A 207 -17.95 2.54 -5.43
C ALA A 207 -18.48 3.43 -4.29
N TYR A 208 -17.68 3.62 -3.25
CA TYR A 208 -18.00 4.51 -2.15
C TYR A 208 -18.22 5.95 -2.61
N TYR A 209 -17.35 6.47 -3.49
CA TYR A 209 -17.54 7.80 -4.07
C TYR A 209 -18.88 7.92 -4.81
N TYR A 210 -19.22 6.95 -5.67
CA TYR A 210 -20.49 6.97 -6.40
C TYR A 210 -21.69 6.86 -5.46
N ALA A 211 -21.59 6.05 -4.39
CA ALA A 211 -22.60 6.02 -3.34
C ALA A 211 -22.77 7.40 -2.68
N LEU A 212 -21.68 8.10 -2.36
CA LEU A 212 -21.76 9.46 -1.79
C LEU A 212 -22.41 10.49 -2.72
N GLN A 213 -22.38 10.26 -4.03
CA GLN A 213 -23.03 11.12 -5.03
C GLN A 213 -24.46 10.68 -5.40
N ASP A 214 -25.08 9.80 -4.60
CA ASP A 214 -26.40 9.18 -4.86
C ASP A 214 -26.47 8.37 -6.18
N GLN A 215 -25.32 8.03 -6.78
CA GLN A 215 -25.22 7.18 -7.96
C GLN A 215 -25.14 5.71 -7.55
N LEU A 216 -26.19 5.22 -6.89
CA LEU A 216 -26.23 3.91 -6.24
C LEU A 216 -26.07 2.74 -7.22
N THR A 217 -26.68 2.82 -8.40
CA THR A 217 -26.53 1.78 -9.44
C THR A 217 -25.06 1.59 -9.86
N THR A 218 -24.33 2.68 -10.12
CA THR A 218 -22.89 2.60 -10.47
C THR A 218 -22.04 2.13 -9.29
N SER A 219 -22.44 2.48 -8.06
CA SER A 219 -21.80 1.94 -6.85
C SER A 219 -21.98 0.42 -6.77
N ASP A 220 -23.19 -0.08 -6.96
CA ASP A 220 -23.50 -1.50 -6.87
C ASP A 220 -22.85 -2.33 -7.99
N GLU A 221 -22.77 -1.82 -9.22
CA GLU A 221 -22.02 -2.44 -10.32
C GLU A 221 -20.53 -2.64 -9.95
N LEU A 222 -19.91 -1.65 -9.31
CA LEU A 222 -18.53 -1.74 -8.82
C LEU A 222 -18.42 -2.69 -7.63
N ILE A 223 -19.39 -2.72 -6.73
CA ILE A 223 -19.41 -3.65 -5.60
C ILE A 223 -19.50 -5.09 -6.10
N GLU A 224 -20.39 -5.38 -7.05
CA GLU A 224 -20.51 -6.68 -7.72
C GLU A 224 -19.21 -7.09 -8.41
N THR A 225 -18.59 -6.14 -9.12
CA THR A 225 -17.27 -6.34 -9.74
C THR A 225 -16.22 -6.74 -8.70
N GLY A 226 -16.16 -6.03 -7.57
CA GLY A 226 -15.26 -6.34 -6.46
C GLY A 226 -15.54 -7.72 -5.84
N MET A 227 -16.82 -8.07 -5.64
CA MET A 227 -17.22 -9.38 -5.11
C MET A 227 -16.85 -10.52 -6.07
N ASN A 228 -17.03 -10.33 -7.38
CA ASN A 228 -16.64 -11.29 -8.40
C ASN A 228 -15.12 -11.51 -8.41
N LEU A 229 -14.34 -10.42 -8.32
CA LEU A 229 -12.88 -10.51 -8.20
C LEU A 229 -12.47 -11.27 -6.93
N CYS A 230 -13.10 -10.97 -5.79
CA CYS A 230 -12.90 -11.71 -4.54
C CYS A 230 -13.21 -13.20 -4.68
N SER A 231 -14.29 -13.56 -5.40
CA SER A 231 -14.68 -14.94 -5.63
C SER A 231 -13.65 -15.70 -6.48
N ILE A 232 -13.23 -15.11 -7.61
CA ILE A 232 -12.27 -15.71 -8.54
C ILE A 232 -10.90 -15.89 -7.88
N LYS A 233 -10.47 -14.90 -7.09
CA LYS A 233 -9.14 -14.88 -6.45
C LYS A 233 -9.12 -15.45 -5.04
N HIS A 234 -10.25 -15.98 -4.56
CA HIS A 234 -10.41 -16.50 -3.20
C HIS A 234 -10.00 -15.49 -2.09
N VAL A 235 -10.26 -14.21 -2.32
CA VAL A 235 -9.96 -13.11 -1.39
C VAL A 235 -11.16 -12.83 -0.50
N THR A 236 -11.01 -13.05 0.81
CA THR A 236 -12.10 -12.89 1.78
C THR A 236 -12.02 -11.62 2.63
N TYR A 237 -10.85 -10.98 2.74
CA TYR A 237 -10.62 -9.86 3.66
C TYR A 237 -11.32 -8.55 3.26
N TYR A 238 -11.69 -8.40 1.99
CA TYR A 238 -12.35 -7.19 1.47
C TYR A 238 -13.89 -7.31 1.45
N LEU A 239 -14.42 -8.54 1.42
CA LEU A 239 -15.85 -8.83 1.42
C LEU A 239 -16.65 -8.16 2.55
N PRO A 240 -16.15 -8.02 3.80
CA PRO A 240 -16.88 -7.32 4.85
C PRO A 240 -17.23 -5.87 4.47
N ARG A 241 -16.29 -5.16 3.83
CA ARG A 241 -16.46 -3.75 3.44
C ARG A 241 -17.41 -3.62 2.24
N LEU A 242 -17.26 -4.49 1.25
CA LEU A 242 -18.13 -4.51 0.08
C LEU A 242 -19.59 -4.80 0.46
N LYS A 243 -19.82 -5.83 1.28
CA LYS A 243 -21.17 -6.18 1.77
C LYS A 243 -21.75 -5.13 2.70
N PHE A 244 -20.92 -4.46 3.50
CA PHE A 244 -21.36 -3.32 4.31
C PHE A 244 -21.86 -2.17 3.43
N LEU A 245 -21.10 -1.77 2.42
CA LEU A 245 -21.49 -0.71 1.50
C LEU A 245 -22.75 -1.08 0.70
N ALA A 246 -22.86 -2.34 0.25
CA ALA A 246 -24.07 -2.84 -0.40
C ALA A 246 -25.30 -2.72 0.51
N ALA A 247 -25.17 -3.04 1.79
CA ALA A 247 -26.26 -2.89 2.75
C ALA A 247 -26.68 -1.43 2.92
N GLU A 248 -25.73 -0.49 2.93
CA GLU A 248 -26.02 0.94 2.98
C GLU A 248 -26.74 1.44 1.72
N ASN A 249 -26.28 1.03 0.54
CA ASN A 249 -26.94 1.34 -0.73
C ASN A 249 -28.37 0.80 -0.74
N ALA A 250 -28.57 -0.47 -0.37
CA ALA A 250 -29.89 -1.12 -0.32
C ALA A 250 -30.87 -0.40 0.64
N ILE A 251 -30.39 0.12 1.78
CA ILE A 251 -31.23 0.93 2.68
C ILE A 251 -31.66 2.25 2.02
N ARG A 252 -30.72 2.93 1.34
CA ARG A 252 -31.00 4.22 0.67
C ARG A 252 -31.95 4.06 -0.50
N GLU A 253 -31.85 2.96 -1.22
CA GLU A 253 -32.79 2.57 -2.29
C GLU A 253 -34.14 2.07 -1.76
N LYS A 254 -34.29 1.89 -0.44
CA LYS A 254 -35.49 1.33 0.20
C LYS A 254 -35.83 -0.06 -0.32
N GLN A 255 -34.81 -0.88 -0.52
CA GLN A 255 -34.97 -2.28 -0.90
C GLN A 255 -35.72 -3.06 0.19
N GLU A 256 -36.16 -4.26 -0.18
CA GLU A 256 -36.87 -5.16 0.71
C GLU A 256 -36.07 -5.45 1.99
N LYS A 257 -36.76 -5.48 3.13
CA LYS A 257 -36.13 -5.64 4.44
C LYS A 257 -35.30 -6.93 4.53
N THR A 258 -35.75 -8.01 3.89
CA THR A 258 -35.04 -9.29 3.85
C THR A 258 -33.68 -9.15 3.16
N GLN A 259 -33.62 -8.47 2.02
CA GLN A 259 -32.39 -8.25 1.27
C GLN A 259 -31.37 -7.44 2.07
N VAL A 260 -31.82 -6.39 2.75
CA VAL A 260 -30.97 -5.57 3.62
C VAL A 260 -30.38 -6.40 4.78
N GLU A 261 -31.20 -7.22 5.44
CA GLU A 261 -30.75 -8.08 6.56
C GLU A 261 -29.80 -9.19 6.11
N ASP A 262 -30.00 -9.74 4.91
CA ASP A 262 -29.11 -10.73 4.31
C ASP A 262 -27.72 -10.12 4.06
N LEU A 263 -27.65 -8.94 3.41
CA LEU A 263 -26.40 -8.22 3.17
C LEU A 263 -25.65 -7.90 4.49
N MET A 264 -26.36 -7.44 5.52
CA MET A 264 -25.76 -7.20 6.84
C MET A 264 -25.26 -8.50 7.50
N THR A 265 -25.97 -9.60 7.29
CA THR A 265 -25.58 -10.91 7.83
C THR A 265 -24.33 -11.43 7.14
N GLU A 266 -24.26 -11.36 5.82
CA GLU A 266 -23.07 -11.71 5.04
C GLU A 266 -21.86 -10.84 5.44
N ALA A 267 -22.05 -9.52 5.54
CA ALA A 267 -21.01 -8.60 6.01
C ALA A 267 -20.47 -9.02 7.39
N ARG A 268 -21.36 -9.41 8.31
CA ARG A 268 -20.98 -9.90 9.64
C ARG A 268 -20.23 -11.23 9.58
N VAL A 269 -20.67 -12.18 8.75
CA VAL A 269 -20.01 -13.48 8.59
C VAL A 269 -18.57 -13.30 8.12
N PHE A 270 -18.37 -12.51 7.07
CA PHE A 270 -17.02 -12.23 6.58
C PHE A 270 -16.21 -11.40 7.58
N ALA A 271 -16.83 -10.44 8.30
CA ALA A 271 -16.14 -9.68 9.33
C ALA A 271 -15.60 -10.61 10.43
N ASN A 272 -16.42 -11.55 10.90
CA ASN A 272 -16.00 -12.54 11.90
C ASN A 272 -14.89 -13.47 11.37
N LEU A 273 -15.03 -13.96 10.14
CA LEU A 273 -14.02 -14.81 9.49
C LEU A 273 -12.64 -14.13 9.46
N ASN A 274 -12.61 -12.84 9.14
CA ASN A 274 -11.39 -12.05 9.03
C ASN A 274 -10.98 -11.36 10.35
N LYS A 275 -11.70 -11.62 11.45
CA LYS A 275 -11.50 -10.92 12.75
C LYS A 275 -11.57 -9.38 12.62
N ASN A 276 -12.37 -8.89 11.69
CA ASN A 276 -12.55 -7.46 11.43
C ASN A 276 -13.55 -6.85 12.44
N GLN A 277 -13.02 -6.39 13.57
CA GLN A 277 -13.83 -5.76 14.62
C GLN A 277 -14.44 -4.42 14.17
N ILE A 278 -13.76 -3.71 13.27
CA ILE A 278 -14.20 -2.39 12.79
C ILE A 278 -15.52 -2.49 12.04
N ILE A 279 -15.61 -3.41 11.07
CA ILE A 279 -16.87 -3.67 10.35
C ILE A 279 -17.95 -4.22 11.28
N THR A 280 -17.58 -5.04 12.27
CA THR A 280 -18.55 -5.55 13.26
C THR A 280 -19.21 -4.41 14.05
N VAL A 281 -18.42 -3.41 14.48
CA VAL A 281 -18.94 -2.22 15.17
C VAL A 281 -19.78 -1.35 14.24
N LYS A 282 -19.31 -1.10 13.01
CA LYS A 282 -20.07 -0.34 12.00
C LYS A 282 -21.41 -1.00 11.68
N LEU A 283 -21.46 -2.33 11.54
CA LEU A 283 -22.70 -3.08 11.30
C LEU A 283 -23.69 -2.98 12.47
N ALA A 284 -23.21 -3.00 13.71
CA ALA A 284 -24.06 -2.82 14.87
C ALA A 284 -24.70 -1.41 14.88
N ALA A 285 -23.94 -0.38 14.52
CA ALA A 285 -24.45 0.98 14.38
C ALA A 285 -25.45 1.11 13.21
N LEU A 286 -25.14 0.51 12.06
CA LEU A 286 -26.01 0.49 10.88
C LEU A 286 -27.35 -0.16 11.19
N ARG A 287 -27.35 -1.34 11.82
CA ARG A 287 -28.58 -2.05 12.25
C ARG A 287 -29.45 -1.21 13.19
N ASN A 288 -28.82 -0.55 14.16
CA ASN A 288 -29.54 0.30 15.11
C ASN A 288 -30.22 1.49 14.42
N ARG A 289 -29.50 2.16 13.51
CA ARG A 289 -30.04 3.29 12.74
C ARG A 289 -31.15 2.85 11.78
N TYR A 290 -30.95 1.74 11.07
CA TYR A 290 -31.95 1.18 10.17
C TYR A 290 -33.25 0.83 10.90
N ALA A 291 -33.15 0.14 12.05
CA ALA A 291 -34.33 -0.20 12.86
C ALA A 291 -35.10 1.03 13.39
N LYS A 292 -34.43 2.17 13.53
CA LYS A 292 -35.01 3.44 14.01
C LYS A 292 -35.39 4.40 12.89
N GLY A 293 -35.14 4.06 11.62
CA GLY A 293 -35.35 4.98 10.49
C GLY A 293 -34.50 6.25 10.56
N LEU A 294 -33.30 6.17 11.16
CA LEU A 294 -32.38 7.31 11.27
C LEU A 294 -31.51 7.43 10.02
N ASP A 295 -31.04 8.65 9.74
CA ASP A 295 -30.06 8.91 8.68
C ASP A 295 -28.78 8.09 8.90
N LEU A 296 -28.14 7.68 7.81
CA LEU A 296 -26.93 6.85 7.79
C LEU A 296 -25.63 7.66 7.75
N GLN A 297 -25.71 9.00 7.75
CA GLN A 297 -24.53 9.89 7.76
C GLN A 297 -23.49 9.46 8.83
N ASP A 298 -22.22 9.45 8.44
CA ASP A 298 -21.02 9.15 9.26
C ASP A 298 -20.72 7.67 9.58
N LEU A 299 -21.42 6.69 8.99
CA LEU A 299 -21.09 5.27 9.20
C LEU A 299 -19.87 4.77 8.42
N VAL A 300 -19.37 5.54 7.44
CA VAL A 300 -18.17 5.22 6.65
C VAL A 300 -17.13 6.33 6.73
N PRO A 301 -15.90 5.94 7.11
CA PRO A 301 -14.70 6.36 6.36
C PRO A 301 -14.11 5.19 5.55
#